data_AF-A0A520HHW6-F1
#
_entry.id   AF-A0A520HHW6-F1
#
_cell.length_a   1.000
_cell.length_b   1.000
_cell.length_c   1.000
_cell.angle_alpha   90.00
_cell.angle_beta   90.00
_cell.angle_gamma   90.00
#
_symmetry.space_group_name_H-M   'P 1'
#
loop_
_entity.id
_entity.type
_entity.pdbx_description
1 polymer ?
#
loop_
_entity_poly.entity_id
_entity_poly.type
_entity_poly.pdbx_seq_one_letter_code
_entity_poly.pdbx_strand_id
1 'polypeptide(L)' 'MKKTIFITGASAGIGKATAKLFAEKGWNVIATMRKPEQEQ' A
#
# COMPACT_ATOMS: atom_id res chain seq x y z
N MET A 1 15.22 -1.43 -12.51
CA MET A 1 13.85 -1.96 -12.33
C MET A 1 13.35 -1.62 -10.94
N LYS A 2 12.09 -1.17 -10.80
CA LYS A 2 11.48 -0.96 -9.47
C LYS A 2 11.04 -2.31 -8.90
N LYS A 3 11.30 -2.55 -7.61
CA LYS A 3 10.79 -3.73 -6.90
C LYS A 3 9.27 -3.61 -6.74
N THR A 4 8.55 -4.72 -6.75
CA THR A 4 7.08 -4.75 -6.60
C THR A 4 6.69 -5.46 -5.31
N ILE A 5 5.69 -4.93 -4.60
CA ILE A 5 5.10 -5.54 -3.40
C ILE A 5 3.58 -5.55 -3.49
N PHE A 6 2.97 -6.65 -3.05
CA PHE A 6 1.53 -6.82 -2.93
C PHE A 6 1.12 -6.84 -1.46
N ILE A 7 0.24 -5.93 -1.06
CA ILE A 7 -0.17 -5.74 0.33
C ILE A 7 -1.69 -5.92 0.42
N THR A 8 -2.14 -6.89 1.22
CA THR A 8 -3.55 -7.07 1.56
C THR A 8 -3.88 -6.35 2.87
N GLY A 9 -5.12 -5.89 3.03
CA GLY A 9 -5.53 -5.19 4.25
C GLY A 9 -4.89 -3.82 4.43
N ALA A 10 -4.72 -3.06 3.34
CA ALA A 10 -4.02 -1.78 3.33
C ALA A 10 -4.87 -0.56 3.74
N SER A 11 -6.09 -0.76 4.24
CA SER A 11 -6.99 0.35 4.63
C SER A 11 -6.59 1.06 5.92
N ALA A 12 -5.89 0.40 6.84
CA ALA A 12 -5.56 0.96 8.15
C ALA A 12 -4.32 0.30 8.78
N GLY A 13 -3.89 0.83 9.92
CA GLY A 13 -2.86 0.25 10.78
C GLY A 13 -1.57 -0.08 10.03
N ILE A 14 -1.04 -1.28 10.30
CA ILE A 14 0.25 -1.74 9.76
C ILE A 14 0.21 -1.85 8.23
N GLY A 15 -0.90 -2.33 7.65
CA GLY A 15 -1.03 -2.47 6.20
C GLY A 15 -0.89 -1.13 5.48
N LYS A 16 -1.59 -0.10 5.99
CA LYS A 16 -1.51 1.28 5.46
C LYS A 16 -0.12 1.89 5.64
N ALA A 17 0.48 1.76 6.82
CA ALA A 17 1.83 2.24 7.09
C ALA A 17 2.88 1.58 6.17
N THR A 18 2.72 0.27 5.93
CA THR A 18 3.60 -0.50 5.04
C THR A 18 3.47 -0.02 3.60
N ALA A 19 2.25 0.16 3.10
CA ALA A 19 2.03 0.65 1.73
C ALA A 19 2.67 2.03 1.50
N LYS A 20 2.51 2.96 2.46
CA LYS A 20 3.14 4.29 2.40
C LYS A 20 4.66 4.21 2.42
N LEU A 21 5.24 3.46 3.35
CA LEU A 21 6.69 3.30 3.48
C LEU A 21 7.33 2.78 2.19
N PHE A 22 6.73 1.78 1.55
CA PHE A 22 7.30 1.20 0.33
C PHE A 22 7.08 2.09 -0.90
N ALA A 23 5.96 2.83 -0.95
CA ALA A 23 5.74 3.84 -1.99
C ALA A 23 6.78 4.97 -1.89
N GLU A 24 7.06 5.48 -0.68
CA GLU A 24 8.10 6.48 -0.41
C GLU A 24 9.51 5.98 -0.80
N LYS A 25 9.77 4.69 -0.64
CA LYS A 25 11.02 4.04 -1.09
C LYS A 25 11.08 3.80 -2.61
N GLY A 26 10.07 4.23 -3.37
CA GLY A 26 10.04 4.15 -4.83
C GLY A 26 9.70 2.77 -5.39
N TRP A 27 9.09 1.89 -4.58
CA TRP A 27 8.61 0.59 -5.05
C TRP A 27 7.31 0.73 -5.82
N ASN A 28 7.01 -0.26 -6.67
CA ASN A 28 5.68 -0.45 -7.21
C ASN A 28 4.80 -1.15 -6.16
N VAL A 29 3.80 -0.46 -5.63
CA VAL A 29 2.97 -0.96 -4.53
C VAL A 29 1.57 -1.28 -5.06
N ILE A 30 1.15 -2.54 -4.93
CA ILE A 30 -0.23 -2.96 -5.17
C ILE A 30 -0.87 -3.18 -3.78
N ALA A 31 -1.80 -2.30 -3.41
CA ALA A 31 -2.45 -2.33 -2.11
C ALA A 31 -3.95 -2.64 -2.27
N THR A 32 -4.49 -3.61 -1.52
CA THR A 32 -5.92 -3.92 -1.54
C THR A 32 -6.60 -3.59 -0.22
N MET A 33 -7.84 -3.14 -0.34
CA MET A 33 -8.74 -2.84 0.75
C MET A 33 -10.19 -2.99 0.29
N ARG A 34 -11.13 -3.12 1.24
CA ARG A 34 -12.55 -3.32 0.91
C ARG A 34 -13.23 -2.06 0.35
N LYS A 35 -12.77 -0.87 0.76
CA LYS A 35 -13.33 0.43 0.39
C LYS A 35 -12.22 1.43 0.03
N PRO A 36 -11.52 1.25 -1.11
CA PRO A 36 -10.41 2.11 -1.52
C PRO A 36 -10.81 3.57 -1.73
N GLU A 37 -12.07 3.84 -2.03
CA GLU A 37 -12.63 5.18 -2.22
C GLU A 37 -12.62 6.05 -0.95
N GLN A 38 -12.43 5.45 0.23
CA GLN A 38 -12.36 6.18 1.51
C GLN A 38 -10.96 6.74 1.80
N GLU A 39 -9.97 6.41 0.97
CA GLU A 39 -8.60 6.89 1.08
C GLU A 39 -8.45 8.12 0.17
N GLN A 40 -8.56 9.32 0.76
CA GLN A 40 -8.37 10.63 0.10
C GLN A 40 -7.01 11.24 0.44
#